data_AF-A0A842KWF7-F1
#
_entry.id   AF-A0A842KWF7-F1
#
_cell.length_a   1.000
_cell.length_b   1.000
_cell.length_c   1.000
_cell.angle_alpha   90.00
_cell.angle_beta   90.00
_cell.angle_gamma   90.00
#
_symmetry.space_group_name_H-M   'P 1'
#
loop_
_entity.id
_entity.type
_entity.pdbx_description
1 polymer ?
#
loop_
_entity_poly.entity_id
_entity_poly.type
_entity_poly.pdbx_seq_one_letter_code
_entity_poly.pdbx_strand_id
1 'polypeptide(L)'
;GEVLEEPEYEQLAAWSSNIGNDDVTGAMILSKDVDCLGLETNEAGWVAGFAIECYQKGILTKEMLNGLELSWGNVGGVRELLRMIAKREGFGDILAEGVMRASRKIGGEAVNLAIYTLKGNTPRGHDHRNRWTEQFDTCVSNTGTLETWGMSPIGPTPNWEELVDSMVHDKGAMMFEDSLVTCRFNTRTNVELLCQALNAVTGWDFTWDDGMAIGKRIVHLLRAFNVRHGINHREVDRPSPRYGSVPDVGPAEGRSLKDVWDKMLDRYYTKMGWDLSGKPLPETLKKYGLEYVIKDLYGPIP
;
A
#
# COMPACT_ATOMS: atom_id res chain seq x y z
N GLY A 1 -3.28 18.64 -31.09
CA GLY A 1 -3.29 18.21 -29.68
C GLY A 1 -2.93 16.75 -29.62
N GLU A 2 -2.35 16.33 -28.51
CA GLU A 2 -2.09 14.91 -28.23
C GLU A 2 -3.36 14.23 -27.71
N VAL A 3 -3.57 12.95 -28.04
CA VAL A 3 -4.67 12.15 -27.51
C VAL A 3 -4.15 11.36 -26.30
N LEU A 4 -4.94 11.37 -25.22
CA LEU A 4 -4.66 10.73 -23.93
C LEU A 4 -5.96 10.19 -23.34
N GLU A 5 -5.84 9.25 -22.40
CA GLU A 5 -6.95 8.78 -21.57
C GLU A 5 -7.08 9.66 -20.31
N GLU A 6 -8.29 9.79 -19.80
CA GLU A 6 -8.54 10.54 -18.57
C GLU A 6 -7.83 9.85 -17.40
N PRO A 7 -6.97 10.57 -16.65
CA PRO A 7 -6.29 9.98 -15.52
C PRO A 7 -7.25 9.57 -14.41
N GLU A 8 -6.95 8.46 -13.75
CA GLU A 8 -7.65 8.10 -12.52
C GLU A 8 -7.16 8.95 -11.32
N TYR A 9 -7.81 8.80 -10.17
CA TYR A 9 -7.55 9.65 -9.00
C TYR A 9 -6.10 9.55 -8.50
N GLU A 10 -5.53 8.36 -8.40
CA GLU A 10 -4.17 8.13 -7.88
C GLU A 10 -3.11 8.70 -8.84
N GLN A 11 -3.33 8.61 -10.15
CA GLN A 11 -2.54 9.27 -11.19
C GLN A 11 -2.61 10.79 -11.04
N LEU A 12 -3.80 11.38 -10.86
CA LEU A 12 -3.90 12.82 -10.60
C LEU A 12 -3.16 13.18 -9.31
N ALA A 13 -3.32 12.43 -8.23
CA ALA A 13 -2.63 12.68 -6.97
C ALA A 13 -1.09 12.60 -7.12
N ALA A 14 -0.59 11.55 -7.79
CA ALA A 14 0.84 11.32 -8.02
C ALA A 14 1.49 12.43 -8.86
N TRP A 15 0.80 12.89 -9.91
CA TRP A 15 1.35 13.81 -10.91
C TRP A 15 0.91 15.26 -10.74
N SER A 16 0.14 15.56 -9.69
CA SER A 16 -0.17 16.92 -9.25
C SER A 16 0.47 17.23 -7.89
N SER A 17 -0.32 17.12 -6.82
CA SER A 17 0.04 17.51 -5.44
C SER A 17 1.31 16.85 -4.94
N ASN A 18 1.52 15.56 -5.24
CA ASN A 18 2.69 14.82 -4.77
C ASN A 18 4.02 15.33 -5.34
N ILE A 19 4.03 15.92 -6.55
CA ILE A 19 5.22 16.55 -7.14
C ILE A 19 5.14 18.08 -7.17
N GLY A 20 4.13 18.68 -6.53
CA GLY A 20 3.92 20.13 -6.51
C GLY A 20 3.55 20.73 -7.87
N ASN A 21 2.87 19.96 -8.73
CA ASN A 21 2.36 20.43 -10.02
C ASN A 21 0.88 20.82 -9.89
N ASP A 22 0.51 22.03 -10.30
CA ASP A 22 -0.86 22.55 -10.32
C ASP A 22 -1.46 22.61 -11.74
N ASP A 23 -0.68 22.29 -12.78
CA ASP A 23 -1.17 22.16 -14.15
C ASP A 23 -1.74 20.77 -14.40
N VAL A 24 -3.06 20.73 -14.60
CA VAL A 24 -3.82 19.52 -14.95
C VAL A 24 -3.31 18.92 -16.26
N THR A 25 -2.88 19.73 -17.22
CA THR A 25 -2.36 19.23 -18.50
C THR A 25 -1.06 18.46 -18.29
N GLY A 26 -0.15 19.03 -17.49
CA GLY A 26 1.08 18.38 -17.05
C GLY A 26 0.82 17.06 -16.34
N ALA A 27 -0.17 17.01 -15.46
CA ALA A 27 -0.56 15.77 -14.77
C ALA A 27 -1.05 14.71 -15.77
N MET A 28 -1.93 15.09 -16.71
CA MET A 28 -2.45 14.18 -17.75
C MET A 28 -1.34 13.62 -18.67
N ILE A 29 -0.33 14.45 -18.99
CA ILE A 29 0.83 14.01 -19.76
C ILE A 29 1.65 12.98 -18.97
N LEU A 30 1.88 13.21 -17.68
CA LEU A 30 2.63 12.27 -16.84
C LEU A 30 1.86 10.97 -16.59
N SER A 31 0.53 11.02 -16.47
CA SER A 31 -0.33 9.83 -16.41
C SER A 31 -0.16 8.97 -17.66
N LYS A 32 -0.20 9.58 -18.84
CA LYS A 32 0.05 8.86 -20.09
C LYS A 32 1.46 8.26 -20.12
N ASP A 33 2.47 9.03 -19.72
CA ASP A 33 3.85 8.57 -19.75
C ASP A 33 4.06 7.38 -18.81
N VAL A 34 3.53 7.42 -17.58
CA VAL A 34 3.68 6.31 -16.63
C VAL A 34 3.03 5.04 -17.17
N ASP A 35 1.86 5.14 -17.80
CA ASP A 35 1.16 4.02 -18.42
C ASP A 35 1.95 3.46 -19.61
N CYS A 36 2.44 4.33 -20.50
CA CYS A 36 3.23 3.93 -21.67
C CYS A 36 4.56 3.29 -21.27
N LEU A 37 5.13 3.67 -20.13
CA LEU A 37 6.36 3.10 -19.58
C LEU A 37 6.10 1.81 -18.78
N GLY A 38 4.84 1.47 -18.49
CA GLY A 38 4.48 0.28 -17.73
C GLY A 38 4.90 0.34 -16.26
N LEU A 39 4.87 1.53 -15.67
CA LEU A 39 5.21 1.76 -14.26
C LEU A 39 3.95 1.86 -13.40
N GLU A 40 4.03 1.44 -12.13
CA GLU A 40 2.94 1.63 -11.19
C GLU A 40 2.92 3.09 -10.71
N THR A 41 1.76 3.76 -10.80
CA THR A 41 1.66 5.22 -10.64
C THR A 41 1.97 5.71 -9.23
N ASN A 42 1.57 4.96 -8.19
CA ASN A 42 1.82 5.38 -6.82
C ASN A 42 3.33 5.31 -6.53
N GLU A 43 3.96 4.17 -6.79
CA GLU A 43 5.39 3.96 -6.55
C GLU A 43 6.21 4.95 -7.39
N ALA A 44 5.88 5.13 -8.67
CA ALA A 44 6.55 6.08 -9.54
C ALA A 44 6.39 7.53 -9.04
N GLY A 45 5.19 7.91 -8.59
CA GLY A 45 4.91 9.21 -8.00
C GLY A 45 5.74 9.45 -6.73
N TRP A 46 5.73 8.52 -5.78
CA TRP A 46 6.49 8.65 -4.53
C TRP A 46 8.01 8.65 -4.78
N VAL A 47 8.51 7.87 -5.73
CA VAL A 47 9.93 7.91 -6.15
C VAL A 47 10.27 9.28 -6.75
N ALA A 48 9.41 9.85 -7.59
CA ALA A 48 9.62 11.17 -8.18
C ALA A 48 9.64 12.27 -7.12
N GLY A 49 8.66 12.30 -6.21
CA GLY A 49 8.62 13.26 -5.09
C GLY A 49 9.85 13.13 -4.19
N PHE A 50 10.25 11.90 -3.87
CA PHE A 50 11.47 11.62 -3.10
C PHE A 50 12.74 12.12 -3.82
N ALA A 51 12.86 11.91 -5.13
CA ALA A 51 14.01 12.38 -5.91
C ALA A 51 14.08 13.91 -5.98
N ILE A 52 12.93 14.58 -6.17
CA ILE A 52 12.83 16.05 -6.15
C ILE A 52 13.27 16.59 -4.78
N GLU A 53 12.78 16.02 -3.68
CA GLU A 53 13.14 16.47 -2.33
C GLU A 53 14.64 16.23 -2.04
N CYS A 54 15.18 15.08 -2.44
CA CYS A 54 16.61 14.80 -2.29
C CYS A 54 17.46 15.79 -3.11
N TYR A 55 17.04 16.14 -4.32
CA TYR A 55 17.74 17.13 -5.14
C TYR A 55 17.68 18.52 -4.51
N GLN A 56 16.50 18.96 -4.03
CA GLN A 56 16.33 20.23 -3.33
C GLN A 56 17.24 20.34 -2.09
N LYS A 57 17.45 19.24 -1.38
CA LYS A 57 18.32 19.16 -0.20
C LYS A 57 19.81 18.92 -0.52
N GLY A 58 20.18 18.82 -1.80
CA GLY A 58 21.55 18.56 -2.24
C GLY A 58 22.05 17.14 -1.96
N ILE A 59 21.15 16.20 -1.66
CA ILE A 59 21.45 14.77 -1.50
C ILE A 59 21.66 14.13 -2.88
N LEU A 60 20.84 14.51 -3.86
CA LEU A 60 21.09 14.24 -5.27
C LEU A 60 21.64 15.50 -5.93
N THR A 61 22.63 15.35 -6.80
CA THR A 61 23.19 16.48 -7.55
C THR A 61 22.90 16.35 -9.04
N LYS A 62 23.06 17.46 -9.76
CA LYS A 62 22.88 17.51 -11.21
C LYS A 62 23.82 16.53 -11.93
N GLU A 63 25.04 16.39 -11.43
CA GLU A 63 26.05 15.45 -11.96
C GLU A 63 25.59 14.00 -11.79
N MET A 64 25.04 13.64 -10.62
CA MET A 64 24.51 12.30 -10.37
C MET A 64 23.36 11.98 -11.33
N LEU A 65 22.55 12.98 -11.68
CA LEU A 65 21.40 12.86 -12.58
C LEU A 65 21.74 13.12 -14.05
N ASN A 66 23.01 13.01 -14.46
CA ASN A 66 23.45 13.21 -15.85
C ASN A 66 23.04 14.57 -16.45
N GLY A 67 23.05 15.62 -15.66
CA GLY A 67 22.68 16.97 -16.09
C GLY A 67 21.19 17.31 -15.95
N LEU A 68 20.34 16.35 -15.53
CA LEU A 68 18.93 16.61 -15.27
C LEU A 68 18.75 17.50 -14.04
N GLU A 69 17.92 18.53 -14.18
CA GLU A 69 17.51 19.39 -13.08
C GLU A 69 16.11 19.01 -12.61
N LEU A 70 15.97 18.80 -11.29
CA LEU A 70 14.69 18.51 -10.66
C LEU A 70 14.23 19.69 -9.80
N SER A 71 12.95 19.97 -9.83
CA SER A 71 12.31 20.92 -8.91
C SER A 71 10.82 20.57 -8.79
N TRP A 72 10.19 20.99 -7.69
CA TRP A 72 8.75 20.87 -7.53
C TRP A 72 8.02 21.55 -8.70
N GLY A 73 7.00 20.89 -9.25
CA GLY A 73 6.24 21.33 -10.41
C GLY A 73 6.93 21.15 -11.77
N ASN A 74 8.18 20.67 -11.83
CA ASN A 74 8.89 20.51 -13.10
C ASN A 74 8.47 19.22 -13.84
N VAL A 75 7.37 19.32 -14.59
CA VAL A 75 6.83 18.22 -15.41
C VAL A 75 7.89 17.66 -16.36
N GLY A 76 8.61 18.51 -17.10
CA GLY A 76 9.63 18.05 -18.05
C GLY A 76 10.76 17.26 -17.38
N GLY A 77 11.19 17.69 -16.20
CA GLY A 77 12.18 16.98 -15.39
C GLY A 77 11.69 15.61 -14.93
N VAL A 78 10.44 15.53 -14.46
CA VAL A 78 9.81 14.26 -14.04
C VAL A 78 9.65 13.30 -15.23
N ARG A 79 9.26 13.78 -16.41
CA ARG A 79 9.17 12.94 -17.62
C ARG A 79 10.49 12.25 -17.93
N GLU A 80 11.59 12.99 -17.90
CA GLU A 80 12.91 12.44 -18.15
C GLU A 80 13.35 11.49 -17.02
N LEU A 81 13.03 11.81 -15.76
CA LEU A 81 13.27 10.92 -14.62
C LEU A 81 12.56 9.56 -14.80
N LEU A 82 11.29 9.56 -15.19
CA LEU A 82 10.52 8.34 -15.45
C LEU A 82 11.13 7.53 -16.60
N ARG A 83 11.58 8.18 -17.67
CA ARG A 83 12.30 7.53 -18.78
C ARG A 83 13.59 6.86 -18.29
N MET A 84 14.37 7.57 -17.46
CA MET A 84 15.61 7.04 -16.87
C MET A 84 15.32 5.82 -15.99
N ILE A 85 14.27 5.86 -15.17
CA ILE A 85 13.84 4.74 -14.31
C ILE A 85 13.44 3.54 -15.17
N ALA A 86 12.53 3.72 -16.12
CA ALA A 86 12.01 2.64 -16.97
C ALA A 86 13.13 1.94 -17.77
N LYS A 87 14.15 2.70 -18.20
CA LYS A 87 15.29 2.17 -18.94
C LYS A 87 16.49 1.78 -18.07
N ARG A 88 16.43 1.99 -16.75
CA ARG A 88 17.54 1.83 -15.80
C ARG A 88 18.81 2.56 -16.27
N GLU A 89 18.67 3.77 -16.78
CA GLU A 89 19.77 4.59 -17.30
C GLU A 89 20.38 5.46 -16.19
N GLY A 90 21.70 5.31 -15.96
CA GLY A 90 22.43 6.11 -14.97
C GLY A 90 21.83 5.98 -13.57
N PHE A 91 21.50 7.11 -12.93
CA PHE A 91 20.86 7.10 -11.62
C PHE A 91 19.45 6.49 -11.62
N GLY A 92 18.81 6.38 -12.79
CA GLY A 92 17.54 5.70 -12.96
C GLY A 92 17.57 4.24 -12.50
N ASP A 93 18.72 3.55 -12.59
CA ASP A 93 18.86 2.17 -12.08
C ASP A 93 18.69 2.08 -10.55
N ILE A 94 19.14 3.10 -9.81
CA ILE A 94 18.97 3.16 -8.36
C ILE A 94 17.50 3.40 -8.00
N LEU A 95 16.86 4.34 -8.70
CA LEU A 95 15.47 4.72 -8.46
C LEU A 95 14.48 3.64 -8.93
N ALA A 96 14.84 2.83 -9.93
CA ALA A 96 14.05 1.69 -10.41
C ALA A 96 13.87 0.58 -9.37
N GLU A 97 14.63 0.59 -8.29
CA GLU A 97 14.44 -0.33 -7.16
C GLU A 97 13.29 0.07 -6.23
N GLY A 98 12.59 1.18 -6.48
CA GLY A 98 11.51 1.69 -5.63
C GLY A 98 12.02 2.49 -4.44
N VAL A 99 11.14 3.25 -3.80
CA VAL A 99 11.55 4.33 -2.87
C VAL A 99 12.29 3.80 -1.63
N MET A 100 11.90 2.63 -1.12
CA MET A 100 12.53 2.03 0.06
C MET A 100 13.98 1.62 -0.24
N ARG A 101 14.20 0.88 -1.32
CA ARG A 101 15.53 0.36 -1.66
C ARG A 101 16.44 1.47 -2.18
N ALA A 102 15.89 2.38 -2.99
CA ALA A 102 16.61 3.55 -3.46
C ALA A 102 17.10 4.43 -2.30
N SER A 103 16.23 4.77 -1.34
CA SER A 103 16.63 5.60 -0.19
C SER A 103 17.71 4.95 0.67
N ARG A 104 17.66 3.62 0.88
CA ARG A 104 18.72 2.87 1.57
C ARG A 104 20.04 2.85 0.79
N LYS A 105 19.99 2.71 -0.53
CA LYS A 105 21.18 2.71 -1.40
C LYS A 105 21.84 4.10 -1.48
N ILE A 106 21.04 5.16 -1.45
CA ILE A 106 21.52 6.55 -1.37
C ILE A 106 22.13 6.82 0.01
N GLY A 107 21.47 6.36 1.07
CA GLY A 107 21.94 6.50 2.45
C GLY A 107 21.82 7.92 3.00
N GLY A 108 22.42 8.15 4.16
CA GLY A 108 22.37 9.43 4.87
C GLY A 108 20.93 9.86 5.18
N GLU A 109 20.65 11.15 5.01
CA GLU A 109 19.33 11.72 5.27
C GLU A 109 18.23 11.22 4.32
N ALA A 110 18.58 10.61 3.18
CA ALA A 110 17.59 10.12 2.22
C ALA A 110 16.62 9.10 2.83
N VAL A 111 17.10 8.28 3.77
CA VAL A 111 16.30 7.26 4.46
C VAL A 111 15.15 7.88 5.27
N ASN A 112 15.32 9.13 5.74
CA ASN A 112 14.33 9.86 6.53
C ASN A 112 13.27 10.58 5.68
N LEU A 113 13.48 10.66 4.35
CA LEU A 113 12.56 11.36 3.42
C LEU A 113 11.58 10.40 2.74
N ALA A 114 11.98 9.13 2.61
CA ALA A 114 11.25 8.14 1.84
C ALA A 114 9.96 7.63 2.54
N ILE A 115 8.88 7.54 1.78
CA ILE A 115 7.53 7.16 2.23
C ILE A 115 7.21 5.76 1.73
N TYR A 116 7.15 4.77 2.63
CA TYR A 116 6.90 3.37 2.30
C TYR A 116 6.38 2.61 3.53
N THR A 117 5.79 1.43 3.35
CA THR A 117 5.63 0.45 4.43
C THR A 117 6.94 -0.31 4.61
N LEU A 118 7.26 -0.81 5.81
CA LEU A 118 8.49 -1.57 6.02
C LEU A 118 8.52 -2.92 5.25
N LYS A 119 7.44 -3.31 4.57
CA LYS A 119 7.39 -4.40 3.58
C LYS A 119 7.91 -3.98 2.19
N GLY A 120 7.97 -2.68 1.91
CA GLY A 120 8.66 -2.11 0.76
C GLY A 120 7.79 -1.50 -0.32
N ASN A 121 6.46 -1.52 -0.16
CA ASN A 121 5.54 -0.83 -1.06
C ASN A 121 5.28 0.60 -0.60
N THR A 122 5.01 1.50 -1.54
CA THR A 122 4.47 2.83 -1.24
C THR A 122 2.98 2.79 -0.87
N PRO A 123 2.48 3.79 -0.12
CA PRO A 123 1.05 3.97 0.06
C PRO A 123 0.39 4.52 -1.22
N ARG A 124 -0.94 4.58 -1.21
CA ARG A 124 -1.72 5.28 -2.24
C ARG A 124 -1.55 6.80 -2.13
N GLY A 125 -2.05 7.56 -3.09
CA GLY A 125 -1.95 9.02 -3.20
C GLY A 125 -2.70 9.84 -2.15
N HIS A 126 -3.21 9.21 -1.10
CA HIS A 126 -3.77 9.90 0.06
C HIS A 126 -2.69 10.13 1.12
N ASP A 127 -2.79 11.21 1.90
CA ASP A 127 -2.03 11.30 3.15
C ASP A 127 -2.70 10.42 4.22
N HIS A 128 -2.23 9.18 4.38
CA HIS A 128 -2.83 8.25 5.34
C HIS A 128 -2.63 8.69 6.80
N ARG A 129 -1.78 9.69 7.09
CA ARG A 129 -1.70 10.32 8.42
C ARG A 129 -2.97 11.13 8.76
N ASN A 130 -3.91 11.26 7.82
CA ASN A 130 -5.27 11.76 8.04
C ASN A 130 -6.35 10.68 7.84
N ARG A 131 -5.96 9.44 7.47
CA ARG A 131 -6.83 8.28 7.20
C ARG A 131 -6.29 7.04 7.91
N TRP A 132 -6.43 7.05 9.23
CA TRP A 132 -5.78 6.12 10.15
C TRP A 132 -6.05 4.63 9.85
N THR A 133 -7.28 4.27 9.49
CA THR A 133 -7.62 2.89 9.09
C THR A 133 -6.82 2.46 7.87
N GLU A 134 -6.70 3.33 6.87
CA GLU A 134 -5.94 3.03 5.66
C GLU A 134 -4.44 2.93 5.95
N GLN A 135 -3.90 3.75 6.85
CA GLN A 135 -2.51 3.65 7.27
C GLN A 135 -2.22 2.29 7.89
N PHE A 136 -3.05 1.88 8.86
CA PHE A 136 -2.87 0.62 9.55
C PHE A 136 -3.09 -0.58 8.62
N ASP A 137 -4.19 -0.59 7.85
CA ASP A 137 -4.53 -1.66 6.90
C ASP A 137 -3.43 -1.84 5.85
N THR A 138 -2.92 -0.74 5.27
CA THR A 138 -1.80 -0.78 4.30
C THR A 138 -0.55 -1.42 4.90
N CYS A 139 -0.25 -1.13 6.16
CA CYS A 139 0.93 -1.69 6.84
C CYS A 139 0.76 -3.17 7.19
N VAL A 140 -0.44 -3.63 7.57
CA VAL A 140 -0.68 -5.05 7.93
C VAL A 140 -1.11 -5.92 6.76
N SER A 141 -1.42 -5.33 5.61
CA SER A 141 -1.89 -6.00 4.39
C SER A 141 -0.92 -7.07 3.88
N ASN A 142 -1.45 -8.14 3.30
CA ASN A 142 -0.67 -9.17 2.65
C ASN A 142 -0.41 -8.90 1.16
N THR A 143 -1.05 -7.88 0.58
CA THR A 143 -1.00 -7.58 -0.87
C THR A 143 -0.23 -6.30 -1.21
N GLY A 144 0.27 -5.57 -0.20
CA GLY A 144 1.01 -4.32 -0.41
C GLY A 144 0.14 -3.10 -0.73
N THR A 145 -1.17 -3.17 -0.45
CA THR A 145 -2.10 -2.04 -0.52
C THR A 145 -3.18 -2.25 0.56
N LEU A 146 -4.45 -1.96 0.31
CA LEU A 146 -5.55 -2.29 1.22
C LEU A 146 -6.05 -3.75 1.10
N GLU A 147 -6.54 -4.27 2.21
CA GLU A 147 -7.30 -5.52 2.33
C GLU A 147 -8.69 -5.28 2.93
N THR A 148 -9.00 -4.04 3.33
CA THR A 148 -10.33 -3.66 3.80
C THR A 148 -10.80 -2.39 3.11
N TRP A 149 -12.11 -2.31 2.84
CA TRP A 149 -12.75 -1.14 2.24
C TRP A 149 -13.36 -0.23 3.32
N GLY A 150 -12.76 -0.23 4.51
CA GLY A 150 -13.24 0.59 5.64
C GLY A 150 -12.93 2.06 5.40
N MET A 151 -13.92 2.84 4.95
CA MET A 151 -13.82 4.29 4.87
C MET A 151 -13.85 4.89 6.28
N SER A 152 -12.69 5.26 6.82
CA SER A 152 -12.62 6.12 8.00
C SER A 152 -13.06 7.55 7.63
N PRO A 153 -13.83 8.26 8.48
CA PRO A 153 -14.02 9.69 8.30
C PRO A 153 -12.67 10.41 8.29
N ILE A 154 -12.54 11.43 7.43
CA ILE A 154 -11.38 12.32 7.40
C ILE A 154 -11.40 13.13 8.69
N GLY A 155 -10.28 13.18 9.42
CA GLY A 155 -10.20 13.93 10.68
C GLY A 155 -10.24 13.04 11.92
N PRO A 156 -11.04 13.38 12.95
CA PRO A 156 -10.78 13.12 14.36
C PRO A 156 -10.23 11.70 14.62
N THR A 157 -9.15 11.62 15.39
CA THR A 157 -8.51 10.36 15.80
C THR A 157 -9.58 9.38 16.27
N PRO A 158 -9.82 8.28 15.55
CA PRO A 158 -10.76 7.27 15.99
C PRO A 158 -10.22 6.61 17.25
N ASN A 159 -11.12 6.08 18.07
CA ASN A 159 -10.75 5.10 19.07
C ASN A 159 -10.00 3.95 18.36
N TRP A 160 -8.70 3.81 18.60
CA TRP A 160 -7.86 2.87 17.85
C TRP A 160 -8.34 1.42 18.03
N GLU A 161 -9.03 1.11 19.14
CA GLU A 161 -9.62 -0.21 19.37
C GLU A 161 -10.77 -0.49 18.40
N GLU A 162 -11.66 0.49 18.19
CA GLU A 162 -12.77 0.41 17.23
C GLU A 162 -12.26 0.31 15.79
N LEU A 163 -11.19 1.05 15.47
CA LEU A 163 -10.52 0.96 14.17
C LEU A 163 -10.05 -0.47 13.90
N VAL A 164 -9.31 -1.07 14.83
CA VAL A 164 -8.81 -2.45 14.68
C VAL A 164 -9.97 -3.44 14.61
N ASP A 165 -11.01 -3.25 15.41
CA ASP A 165 -12.17 -4.15 15.45
C ASP A 165 -12.98 -4.13 14.15
N SER A 166 -13.26 -2.94 13.61
CA SER A 166 -13.91 -2.78 12.30
C SER A 166 -13.06 -3.41 11.20
N MET A 167 -11.76 -3.19 11.22
CA MET A 167 -10.86 -3.77 10.22
C MET A 167 -10.85 -5.31 10.28
N VAL A 168 -10.83 -5.91 11.48
CA VAL A 168 -10.90 -7.37 11.62
C VAL A 168 -12.26 -7.93 11.18
N HIS A 169 -13.35 -7.20 11.48
CA HIS A 169 -14.69 -7.58 11.06
C HIS A 169 -14.78 -7.69 9.54
N ASP A 170 -14.31 -6.66 8.83
CA ASP A 170 -14.41 -6.56 7.37
C ASP A 170 -13.32 -7.35 6.62
N LYS A 171 -12.25 -7.78 7.32
CA LYS A 171 -11.13 -8.48 6.72
C LYS A 171 -11.60 -9.77 6.02
N GLY A 172 -11.25 -9.88 4.75
CA GLY A 172 -11.60 -11.00 3.88
C GLY A 172 -12.69 -10.66 2.85
N ALA A 173 -13.55 -9.67 3.10
CA ALA A 173 -14.63 -9.32 2.18
C ALA A 173 -14.11 -8.95 0.79
N MET A 174 -13.04 -8.14 0.74
CA MET A 174 -12.37 -7.79 -0.51
C MET A 174 -11.70 -8.98 -1.20
N MET A 175 -11.16 -9.92 -0.44
CA MET A 175 -10.50 -11.10 -1.00
C MET A 175 -11.50 -12.05 -1.62
N PHE A 176 -12.70 -12.13 -1.04
CA PHE A 176 -13.82 -12.84 -1.66
C PHE A 176 -14.25 -12.16 -2.97
N GLU A 177 -14.49 -10.85 -2.96
CA GLU A 177 -14.85 -10.09 -4.16
C GLU A 177 -13.79 -10.20 -5.29
N ASP A 178 -12.51 -10.06 -4.94
CA ASP A 178 -11.40 -10.19 -5.89
C ASP A 178 -11.31 -11.61 -6.46
N SER A 179 -11.65 -12.64 -5.68
CA SER A 179 -11.73 -14.02 -6.17
C SER A 179 -12.84 -14.24 -7.22
N LEU A 180 -13.85 -13.38 -7.25
CA LEU A 180 -14.92 -13.38 -8.25
C LEU A 180 -14.56 -12.53 -9.48
N VAL A 181 -13.46 -11.78 -9.42
CA VAL A 181 -12.95 -10.92 -10.50
C VAL A 181 -13.99 -9.86 -10.91
N THR A 182 -14.71 -9.33 -9.93
CA THR A 182 -15.72 -8.28 -10.14
C THR A 182 -15.18 -6.90 -9.79
N CYS A 183 -15.59 -5.88 -10.55
CA CYS A 183 -15.17 -4.50 -10.28
C CYS A 183 -15.81 -3.96 -9.00
N ARG A 184 -14.98 -3.66 -8.00
CA ARG A 184 -15.37 -3.13 -6.69
C ARG A 184 -16.16 -1.83 -6.73
N PHE A 185 -15.96 -0.97 -7.74
CA PHE A 185 -16.73 0.28 -7.83
C PHE A 185 -18.22 0.04 -8.08
N ASN A 186 -18.57 -1.09 -8.70
CA ASN A 186 -19.96 -1.49 -8.91
C ASN A 186 -20.51 -2.24 -7.70
N THR A 187 -19.75 -3.20 -7.18
CA THR A 187 -20.21 -4.15 -6.14
C THR A 187 -20.08 -3.61 -4.72
N ARG A 188 -19.19 -2.63 -4.51
CA ARG A 188 -18.88 -1.99 -3.21
C ARG A 188 -18.64 -3.00 -2.08
N THR A 189 -18.01 -4.13 -2.40
CA THR A 189 -17.72 -5.20 -1.43
C THR A 189 -18.98 -5.73 -0.73
N ASN A 190 -20.15 -5.65 -1.36
CA ASN A 190 -21.39 -6.19 -0.81
C ASN A 190 -21.40 -7.73 -0.93
N VAL A 191 -20.85 -8.41 0.08
CA VAL A 191 -20.70 -9.86 0.11
C VAL A 191 -22.03 -10.60 -0.07
N GLU A 192 -23.14 -10.07 0.45
CA GLU A 192 -24.45 -10.71 0.29
C GLU A 192 -24.88 -10.75 -1.18
N LEU A 193 -24.81 -9.61 -1.87
CA LEU A 193 -25.15 -9.53 -3.29
C LEU A 193 -24.16 -10.33 -4.16
N LEU A 194 -22.88 -10.36 -3.78
CA LEU A 194 -21.87 -11.17 -4.46
C LEU A 194 -22.19 -12.67 -4.34
N CYS A 195 -22.59 -13.15 -3.16
CA CYS A 195 -23.02 -14.53 -2.97
C CYS A 195 -24.29 -14.84 -3.79
N GLN A 196 -25.28 -13.94 -3.80
CA GLN A 196 -26.49 -14.12 -4.62
C GLN A 196 -26.15 -14.20 -6.12
N ALA A 197 -25.27 -13.33 -6.62
CA ALA A 197 -24.82 -13.36 -8.00
C ALA A 197 -24.04 -14.65 -8.33
N LEU A 198 -23.15 -15.07 -7.44
CA LEU A 198 -22.42 -16.34 -7.57
C LEU A 198 -23.39 -17.52 -7.67
N ASN A 199 -24.35 -17.62 -6.75
CA ASN A 199 -25.34 -18.69 -6.71
C ASN A 199 -26.20 -18.71 -7.97
N ALA A 200 -26.61 -17.55 -8.47
CA ALA A 200 -27.39 -17.44 -9.70
C ALA A 200 -26.63 -17.96 -10.94
N VAL A 201 -25.32 -17.76 -11.00
CA VAL A 201 -24.48 -18.18 -12.13
C VAL A 201 -24.09 -19.66 -12.03
N THR A 202 -23.76 -20.15 -10.84
CA THR A 202 -23.15 -21.49 -10.66
C THR A 202 -24.15 -22.56 -10.19
N GLY A 203 -25.31 -22.16 -9.68
CA GLY A 203 -26.23 -23.04 -8.98
C GLY A 203 -25.75 -23.48 -7.59
N TRP A 204 -24.71 -22.85 -7.04
CA TRP A 204 -24.27 -23.06 -5.66
C TRP A 204 -25.20 -22.37 -4.66
N ASP A 205 -24.97 -22.59 -3.36
CA ASP A 205 -25.78 -22.07 -2.27
C ASP A 205 -24.91 -21.39 -1.19
N PHE A 206 -24.11 -20.40 -1.61
CA PHE A 206 -23.30 -19.59 -0.71
C PHE A 206 -24.15 -18.64 0.12
N THR A 207 -23.94 -18.65 1.42
CA THR A 207 -24.41 -17.61 2.35
C THR A 207 -23.38 -16.49 2.49
N TRP A 208 -23.74 -15.41 3.19
CA TRP A 208 -22.78 -14.36 3.56
C TRP A 208 -21.62 -14.90 4.39
N ASP A 209 -21.91 -15.80 5.35
CA ASP A 209 -20.90 -16.42 6.20
C ASP A 209 -19.93 -17.28 5.38
N ASP A 210 -20.42 -18.00 4.37
CA ASP A 210 -19.56 -18.75 3.45
C ASP A 210 -18.62 -17.84 2.67
N GLY A 211 -19.15 -16.74 2.10
CA GLY A 211 -18.35 -15.74 1.39
C GLY A 211 -17.24 -15.14 2.27
N MET A 212 -17.58 -14.76 3.51
CA MET A 212 -16.59 -14.26 4.47
C MET A 212 -15.59 -15.35 4.91
N ALA A 213 -16.02 -16.60 5.04
CA ALA A 213 -15.12 -17.71 5.35
C ALA A 213 -14.11 -17.96 4.23
N ILE A 214 -14.52 -17.86 2.96
CA ILE A 214 -13.61 -17.89 1.81
C ILE A 214 -12.63 -16.71 1.86
N GLY A 215 -13.15 -15.50 2.07
CA GLY A 215 -12.33 -14.30 2.20
C GLY A 215 -11.24 -14.43 3.26
N LYS A 216 -11.59 -14.90 4.46
CA LYS A 216 -10.64 -15.13 5.56
C LYS A 216 -9.66 -16.26 5.28
N ARG A 217 -10.11 -17.34 4.62
CA ARG A 217 -9.20 -18.39 4.12
C ARG A 217 -8.11 -17.80 3.22
N ILE A 218 -8.49 -16.94 2.27
CA ILE A 218 -7.54 -16.28 1.36
C ILE A 218 -6.55 -15.41 2.15
N VAL A 219 -7.05 -14.58 3.08
CA VAL A 219 -6.19 -13.73 3.93
C VAL A 219 -5.15 -14.56 4.71
N HIS A 220 -5.56 -15.68 5.31
CA HIS A 220 -4.64 -16.55 6.03
C HIS A 220 -3.64 -17.24 5.11
N LEU A 221 -4.04 -17.63 3.91
CA LEU A 221 -3.15 -18.21 2.91
C LEU A 221 -2.10 -17.20 2.42
N LEU A 222 -2.52 -15.96 2.14
CA LEU A 222 -1.61 -14.87 1.76
C LEU A 222 -0.62 -14.55 2.89
N ARG A 223 -1.09 -14.52 4.16
CA ARG A 223 -0.19 -14.33 5.30
C ARG A 223 0.79 -15.48 5.44
N ALA A 224 0.34 -16.73 5.29
CA ALA A 224 1.21 -17.90 5.32
C ALA A 224 2.28 -17.85 4.22
N PHE A 225 1.89 -17.45 3.01
CA PHE A 225 2.84 -17.23 1.91
C PHE A 225 3.90 -16.19 2.29
N ASN A 226 3.48 -15.02 2.78
CA ASN A 226 4.40 -13.94 3.18
C ASN A 226 5.37 -14.37 4.28
N VAL A 227 4.86 -15.04 5.33
CA VAL A 227 5.68 -15.56 6.44
C VAL A 227 6.71 -16.57 5.93
N ARG A 228 6.30 -17.49 5.04
CA ARG A 228 7.22 -18.46 4.44
C ARG A 228 8.35 -17.80 3.65
N HIS A 229 8.11 -16.63 3.04
CA HIS A 229 9.08 -15.90 2.22
C HIS A 229 9.82 -14.78 2.98
N GLY A 230 9.82 -14.83 4.31
CA GLY A 230 10.65 -13.94 5.14
C GLY A 230 9.96 -12.67 5.64
N ILE A 231 8.69 -12.44 5.28
CA ILE A 231 7.85 -11.39 5.90
C ILE A 231 7.20 -12.02 7.16
N ASN A 232 8.04 -12.42 8.12
CA ASN A 232 7.69 -13.27 9.26
C ASN A 232 7.91 -12.61 10.63
N HIS A 233 8.05 -11.28 10.65
CA HIS A 233 8.33 -10.54 11.86
C HIS A 233 7.40 -9.34 11.95
N ARG A 234 6.82 -9.11 13.13
CA ARG A 234 5.89 -7.98 13.33
C ARG A 234 6.50 -6.63 12.96
N GLU A 235 7.83 -6.48 13.00
CA GLU A 235 8.53 -5.23 12.70
C GLU A 235 8.32 -4.70 11.28
N VAL A 236 7.97 -5.55 10.29
CA VAL A 236 7.63 -5.06 8.93
C VAL A 236 6.20 -4.53 8.80
N ASP A 237 5.30 -4.81 9.75
CA ASP A 237 3.91 -4.35 9.73
C ASP A 237 3.80 -2.89 10.27
N ARG A 238 4.62 -1.98 9.73
CA ARG A 238 4.77 -0.57 10.15
C ARG A 238 5.04 0.37 8.96
N PRO A 239 4.75 1.67 9.11
CA PRO A 239 5.17 2.70 8.16
C PRO A 239 6.67 3.03 8.31
N SER A 240 7.28 3.60 7.26
CA SER A 240 8.59 4.25 7.35
C SER A 240 8.55 5.44 8.32
N PRO A 241 9.71 5.95 8.80
CA PRO A 241 9.75 7.08 9.73
C PRO A 241 8.98 8.32 9.22
N ARG A 242 9.09 8.64 7.92
CA ARG A 242 8.36 9.76 7.31
C ARG A 242 6.86 9.47 7.19
N TYR A 243 6.52 8.26 6.76
CA TYR A 243 5.13 7.88 6.55
C TYR A 243 4.34 7.79 7.86
N GLY A 244 4.99 7.39 8.95
CA GLY A 244 4.44 7.38 10.31
C GLY A 244 4.68 8.66 11.10
N SER A 245 5.18 9.74 10.47
CA SER A 245 5.50 10.98 11.17
C SER A 245 4.24 11.71 11.64
N VAL A 246 4.41 12.62 12.59
CA VAL A 246 3.33 13.53 13.01
C VAL A 246 3.13 14.61 11.94
N PRO A 247 1.91 14.83 11.44
CA PRO A 247 1.60 15.97 10.59
C PRO A 247 1.81 17.29 11.33
N ASP A 248 2.38 18.26 10.63
CA ASP A 248 2.66 19.63 11.12
C ASP A 248 1.53 20.62 10.81
N VAL A 249 0.58 20.25 9.95
CA VAL A 249 -0.57 21.07 9.56
C VAL A 249 -1.80 20.23 9.26
N GLY A 250 -2.96 20.89 9.23
CA GLY A 250 -4.22 20.31 8.76
C GLY A 250 -4.99 19.54 9.85
N PRO A 251 -6.06 18.81 9.49
CA PRO A 251 -6.95 18.19 10.47
C PRO A 251 -6.24 17.23 11.43
N ALA A 252 -5.21 16.49 11.01
CA ALA A 252 -4.44 15.59 11.89
C ALA A 252 -3.19 16.21 12.54
N GLU A 253 -3.02 17.54 12.50
CA GLU A 253 -1.88 18.22 13.12
C GLU A 253 -1.62 17.74 14.56
N GLY A 254 -0.36 17.41 14.86
CA GLY A 254 0.06 16.99 16.19
C GLY A 254 -0.37 15.58 16.61
N ARG A 255 -1.01 14.79 15.73
CA ARG A 255 -1.56 13.46 16.05
C ARG A 255 -0.88 12.35 15.25
N SER A 256 -0.75 11.16 15.84
CA SER A 256 -0.24 9.97 15.16
C SER A 256 -0.67 8.68 15.86
N LEU A 257 -0.53 7.54 15.18
CA LEU A 257 -0.75 6.21 15.77
C LEU A 257 0.51 5.63 16.46
N LYS A 258 1.63 6.36 16.48
CA LYS A 258 2.95 5.84 16.88
C LYS A 258 2.93 5.21 18.29
N ASP A 259 2.30 5.89 19.25
CA ASP A 259 2.31 5.48 20.66
C ASP A 259 1.37 4.30 20.97
N VAL A 260 0.47 3.97 20.03
CA VAL A 260 -0.50 2.87 20.17
C VAL A 260 -0.25 1.74 19.17
N TRP A 261 0.73 1.87 18.28
CA TRP A 261 0.94 0.94 17.16
C TRP A 261 1.13 -0.52 17.62
N ASP A 262 1.95 -0.74 18.64
CA ASP A 262 2.18 -2.10 19.16
C ASP A 262 0.91 -2.71 19.77
N LYS A 263 0.09 -1.90 20.44
CA LYS A 263 -1.20 -2.33 20.99
C LYS A 263 -2.20 -2.66 19.87
N MET A 264 -2.19 -1.87 18.79
CA MET A 264 -2.99 -2.14 17.60
C MET A 264 -2.60 -3.47 16.96
N LEU A 265 -1.30 -3.73 16.80
CA LEU A 265 -0.78 -5.00 16.27
C LEU A 265 -1.16 -6.19 17.15
N ASP A 266 -0.97 -6.08 18.48
CA ASP A 266 -1.31 -7.16 19.41
C ASP A 266 -2.80 -7.51 19.33
N ARG A 267 -3.66 -6.48 19.33
CA ARG A 267 -5.12 -6.66 19.20
C ARG A 267 -5.48 -7.26 17.84
N TYR A 268 -4.91 -6.75 16.75
CA TYR A 268 -5.17 -7.21 15.40
C TYR A 268 -4.77 -8.68 15.24
N TYR A 269 -3.54 -9.06 15.61
CA TYR A 269 -3.04 -10.43 15.50
C TYR A 269 -3.86 -11.40 16.35
N THR A 270 -4.14 -11.04 17.60
CA THR A 270 -4.96 -11.88 18.49
C THR A 270 -6.33 -12.12 17.88
N LYS A 271 -7.00 -11.09 17.37
CA LYS A 271 -8.34 -11.20 16.78
C LYS A 271 -8.35 -11.89 15.41
N MET A 272 -7.27 -11.82 14.66
CA MET A 272 -7.07 -12.61 13.43
C MET A 272 -6.71 -14.08 13.71
N GLY A 273 -6.48 -14.46 14.96
CA GLY A 273 -6.04 -15.81 15.33
C GLY A 273 -4.58 -16.08 14.93
N TRP A 274 -3.73 -15.07 15.08
CA TRP A 274 -2.29 -15.12 14.83
C TRP A 274 -1.53 -14.97 16.14
N ASP A 275 -0.30 -15.47 16.19
CA ASP A 275 0.60 -15.18 17.31
C ASP A 275 1.14 -13.73 17.25
N LEU A 276 1.83 -13.29 18.29
CA LEU A 276 2.37 -11.92 18.39
C LEU A 276 3.55 -11.65 17.43
N SER A 277 4.04 -12.66 16.70
CA SER A 277 4.95 -12.46 15.56
C SER A 277 4.21 -12.15 14.26
N GLY A 278 2.88 -12.33 14.25
CA GLY A 278 2.00 -12.18 13.11
C GLY A 278 1.88 -13.46 12.27
N LYS A 279 2.23 -14.63 12.81
CA LYS A 279 2.08 -15.92 12.13
C LYS A 279 0.69 -16.52 12.44
N PRO A 280 -0.09 -16.99 11.44
CA PRO A 280 -1.37 -17.64 11.69
C PRO A 280 -1.22 -18.91 12.54
N LEU A 281 -2.02 -19.02 13.61
CA LEU A 281 -1.97 -20.16 14.52
C LEU A 281 -2.42 -21.46 13.81
N PRO A 282 -1.89 -22.64 14.20
CA PRO A 282 -2.29 -23.91 13.60
C PRO A 282 -3.81 -24.19 13.67
N GLU A 283 -4.47 -23.81 14.77
CA GLU A 283 -5.91 -23.92 14.94
C GLU A 283 -6.69 -22.99 14.00
N THR A 284 -6.17 -21.79 13.72
CA THR A 284 -6.75 -20.86 12.75
C THR A 284 -6.62 -21.43 11.34
N LEU A 285 -5.47 -21.98 10.99
CA LEU A 285 -5.26 -22.62 9.68
C LEU A 285 -6.20 -23.82 9.50
N LYS A 286 -6.32 -24.70 10.51
CA LYS A 286 -7.30 -25.80 10.51
C LYS A 286 -8.73 -25.31 10.31
N LYS A 287 -9.15 -24.29 11.08
CA LYS A 287 -10.50 -23.71 10.99
C LYS A 287 -10.86 -23.28 9.56
N TYR A 288 -9.90 -22.77 8.80
CA TYR A 288 -10.12 -22.34 7.41
C TYR A 288 -9.67 -23.37 6.36
N GLY A 289 -9.42 -24.63 6.73
CA GLY A 289 -9.09 -25.71 5.78
C GLY A 289 -7.70 -25.59 5.16
N LEU A 290 -6.75 -25.02 5.90
CA LEU A 290 -5.38 -24.77 5.47
C LEU A 290 -4.38 -25.64 6.24
N GLU A 291 -4.74 -26.85 6.69
CA GLU A 291 -3.80 -27.69 7.47
C GLU A 291 -2.50 -27.98 6.73
N TYR A 292 -2.57 -28.05 5.40
CA TYR A 292 -1.44 -28.37 4.54
C TYR A 292 -0.33 -27.31 4.58
N VAL A 293 -0.60 -26.07 5.01
CA VAL A 293 0.42 -25.02 5.14
C VAL A 293 1.06 -24.96 6.54
N ILE A 294 0.53 -25.68 7.53
CA ILE A 294 1.06 -25.64 8.91
C ILE A 294 2.55 -26.04 8.93
N LYS A 295 2.91 -27.08 8.18
CA LYS A 295 4.30 -27.55 8.06
C LYS A 295 5.24 -26.48 7.48
N ASP A 296 4.74 -25.60 6.61
CA ASP A 296 5.55 -24.55 5.99
C ASP A 296 5.87 -23.43 6.99
N LEU A 297 5.04 -23.27 8.03
CA LEU A 297 5.19 -22.22 9.04
C LEU A 297 5.81 -22.70 10.35
N TYR A 298 5.59 -23.96 10.71
CA TYR A 298 5.98 -24.56 12.00
C TYR A 298 6.82 -25.83 11.87
N GLY A 299 7.03 -26.32 10.65
CA GLY A 299 7.93 -27.44 10.41
C GLY A 299 9.40 -27.03 10.48
N PRO A 300 10.32 -28.02 10.50
CA PRO A 300 11.74 -27.74 10.38
C PRO A 300 12.01 -26.99 9.07
N ILE A 301 12.83 -25.93 9.15
CA ILE A 301 13.29 -25.21 7.97
C ILE A 301 14.13 -26.20 7.14
N PRO A 302 13.81 -26.43 5.85
CA PRO A 302 14.61 -27.30 4.99
C PRO A 302 16.03 -26.78 4.80
#